data_AF-A0A3M1R8U3-F1
#
_entry.id   AF-A0A3M1R8U3-F1
#
_cell.length_a   1.000
_cell.length_b   1.000
_cell.length_c   1.000
_cell.angle_alpha   90.00
_cell.angle_beta   90.00
_cell.angle_gamma   90.00
#
_symmetry.space_group_name_H-M   'P 1'
#
loop_
_entity.id
_entity.type
_entity.pdbx_description
1 polymer ?
#
loop_
_entity_poly.entity_id
_entity_poly.type
_entity_poly.pdbx_seq_one_letter_code
_entity_poly.pdbx_strand_id
1 'polypeptide(L)'
;MAHPEAPVYPLHDVALCRGRVYALVGGGPGAGASRRVVELDLDGRVLAQVAAPAGAARLVAAPAGTLLVVDGRLGVHRMEAAEESR
;
A
#
# COMPACT_ATOMS: atom_id res chain seq x y z
N MET A 1 -27.78 12.64 10.67
CA MET A 1 -26.88 12.75 9.50
C MET A 1 -26.10 11.46 9.42
N ALA A 2 -26.31 10.66 8.38
CA ALA A 2 -25.47 9.48 8.13
C ALA A 2 -24.08 9.98 7.67
N HIS A 3 -23.03 9.59 8.37
CA HIS A 3 -21.69 9.72 7.81
C HIS A 3 -21.64 8.85 6.54
N PRO A 4 -21.24 9.38 5.38
CA PRO A 4 -21.02 8.52 4.22
C PRO A 4 -20.01 7.45 4.64
N GLU A 5 -20.40 6.18 4.56
CA GLU A 5 -19.48 5.08 4.84
C GLU A 5 -18.28 5.23 3.92
N ALA A 6 -17.09 5.39 4.51
CA ALA A 6 -15.86 5.42 3.75
C ALA A 6 -15.76 4.10 2.97
N PRO A 7 -15.38 4.12 1.68
CA PRO A 7 -15.25 2.89 0.91
C PRO A 7 -14.29 1.93 1.62
N VAL A 8 -14.81 0.76 2.01
CA VAL A 8 -14.02 -0.28 2.66
C VAL A 8 -13.30 -1.07 1.56
N TYR A 9 -11.99 -0.92 1.50
CA TYR A 9 -11.14 -1.72 0.62
C TYR A 9 -10.66 -2.95 1.39
N PRO A 10 -10.68 -4.15 0.78
CA PRO A 10 -10.15 -5.34 1.44
C PRO A 10 -8.64 -5.17 1.65
N LEU A 11 -8.21 -5.23 2.91
CA LEU A 11 -6.79 -5.22 3.29
C LEU A 11 -6.18 -6.61 2.99
N HIS A 12 -5.10 -6.64 2.22
CA HIS A 12 -4.39 -7.86 1.88
C HIS A 12 -3.11 -8.05 2.69
N ASP A 13 -2.35 -6.97 2.91
CA ASP A 13 -1.12 -7.02 3.69
C ASP A 13 -0.76 -5.64 4.27
N VAL A 14 0.08 -5.63 5.29
CA VAL A 14 0.57 -4.41 5.94
C VAL A 14 2.05 -4.53 6.32
N ALA A 15 2.80 -3.46 6.12
CA ALA A 15 4.20 -3.37 6.54
C ALA A 15 4.49 -2.02 7.17
N LEU A 16 5.34 -2.01 8.20
CA LEU A 16 5.88 -0.79 8.79
C LEU A 16 7.29 -0.55 8.25
N CYS A 17 7.53 0.62 7.66
CA CYS A 17 8.84 0.97 7.12
C CYS A 17 9.13 2.47 7.38
N ARG A 18 10.26 2.77 8.01
CA ARG A 18 10.70 4.14 8.37
C ARG A 18 9.65 4.97 9.12
N GLY A 19 8.90 4.35 10.03
CA GLY A 19 7.86 5.06 10.81
C GLY A 19 6.60 5.39 10.00
N ARG A 20 6.42 4.78 8.82
CA ARG A 20 5.21 4.86 8.01
C ARG A 20 4.56 3.49 7.90
N VAL A 21 3.24 3.45 7.74
CA VAL A 21 2.46 2.23 7.54
C VAL A 21 2.14 2.12 6.05
N TYR A 22 2.47 0.98 5.45
CA TYR A 22 2.15 0.68 4.06
C TYR A 22 1.12 -0.43 4.03
N ALA A 23 -0.01 -0.20 3.37
CA ALA A 23 -1.10 -1.14 3.24
C ALA A 23 -1.28 -1.56 1.78
N LEU A 24 -1.30 -2.86 1.53
CA LEU A 24 -1.72 -3.41 0.25
C LEU A 24 -3.23 -3.63 0.32
N VAL A 25 -3.97 -2.85 -0.45
CA VAL A 25 -5.44 -2.90 -0.46
C VAL A 25 -5.94 -3.34 -1.83
N GLY A 26 -7.04 -4.08 -1.85
CA GLY A 26 -7.73 -4.43 -3.08
C GLY A 26 -8.48 -3.23 -3.68
N GLY A 27 -8.73 -3.29 -4.98
CA GLY A 27 -9.55 -2.31 -5.67
C GLY A 27 -10.97 -2.29 -5.08
N GLY A 28 -11.56 -1.09 -5.00
CA GLY A 28 -12.94 -0.95 -4.52
C GLY A 28 -13.96 -1.58 -5.48
N PRO A 29 -15.25 -1.57 -5.10
CA PRO A 29 -16.32 -2.06 -5.95
C PRO A 29 -16.24 -1.43 -7.35
N GLY A 30 -16.12 -2.26 -8.39
CA GLY A 30 -16.04 -1.81 -9.80
C GLY A 30 -14.64 -1.52 -10.35
N ALA A 31 -13.57 -1.59 -9.55
CA ALA A 31 -12.20 -1.30 -10.01
C ALA A 31 -11.43 -2.50 -10.61
N GLY A 32 -12.07 -3.67 -10.75
CA GLY A 32 -11.38 -4.90 -11.15
C GLY A 32 -10.37 -5.39 -10.11
N ALA A 33 -9.55 -6.39 -10.44
CA ALA A 33 -8.56 -7.00 -9.53
C ALA A 33 -7.32 -6.10 -9.25
N SER A 34 -7.45 -4.78 -9.45
CA SER A 34 -6.35 -3.83 -9.31
C SER A 34 -6.09 -3.51 -7.84
N ARG A 35 -4.93 -3.95 -7.34
CA ARG A 35 -4.46 -3.65 -5.98
C ARG A 35 -3.72 -2.31 -5.95
N ARG A 36 -3.64 -1.71 -4.76
CA ARG A 36 -2.92 -0.45 -4.51
C ARG A 36 -2.07 -0.57 -3.26
N VAL A 37 -0.94 0.12 -3.26
CA VAL A 37 -0.16 0.35 -2.04
C VAL A 37 -0.50 1.74 -1.54
N VAL A 38 -1.01 1.80 -0.32
CA VAL A 38 -1.35 3.04 0.38
C VAL A 38 -0.29 3.29 1.43
N GLU A 39 0.29 4.47 1.42
CA GLU A 39 1.19 4.95 2.45
C GLU A 39 0.39 5.79 3.46
N LEU A 40 0.57 5.49 4.73
CA LEU A 40 -0.14 6.08 5.85
C LEU A 40 0.89 6.58 6.88
N ASP A 41 0.56 7.67 7.57
CA ASP A 41 1.23 7.99 8.83
C ASP A 41 0.79 7.03 9.96
N LEU A 42 1.38 7.18 11.14
CA LEU A 42 1.05 6.35 12.30
C LEU A 42 -0.35 6.64 12.87
N ASP A 43 -0.96 7.77 12.51
CA ASP A 43 -2.33 8.13 12.87
C ASP A 43 -3.36 7.60 11.86
N GLY A 44 -2.92 6.88 10.83
CA GLY A 44 -3.77 6.29 9.80
C GLY A 44 -4.20 7.27 8.71
N ARG A 45 -3.57 8.44 8.59
CA ARG A 45 -3.84 9.39 7.50
C ARG A 45 -3.11 8.97 6.25
N VAL A 46 -3.81 8.99 5.12
CA VAL A 46 -3.23 8.69 3.80
C VAL A 46 -2.27 9.80 3.39
N LEU A 47 -1.01 9.43 3.18
CA LEU A 47 0.04 10.31 2.68
C LEU A 47 0.21 10.17 1.17
N ALA A 48 0.18 8.93 0.66
CA ALA A 48 0.30 8.65 -0.76
C ALA A 48 -0.41 7.33 -1.13
N GLN A 49 -0.69 7.15 -2.42
CA GLN A 49 -1.22 5.89 -2.95
C GLN A 49 -0.71 5.66 -4.36
N VAL A 50 -0.26 4.44 -4.63
CA VAL A 50 0.18 4.03 -5.97
C VAL A 50 -0.48 2.72 -6.39
N ALA A 51 -0.59 2.52 -7.71
CA ALA A 51 -1.01 1.23 -8.23
C ALA A 51 0.01 0.16 -7.86
N ALA A 52 -0.46 -0.97 -7.32
CA ALA A 52 0.42 -2.09 -7.05
C ALA A 52 0.69 -2.86 -8.36
N PRO A 53 1.87 -3.49 -8.51
CA PRO A 53 2.14 -4.43 -9.58
C PRO A 53 1.06 -5.52 -9.69
N ALA A 54 0.82 -6.00 -10.90
CA ALA A 54 -0.13 -7.09 -11.12
C ALA A 54 0.30 -8.34 -10.34
N GLY A 55 -0.59 -8.89 -9.51
CA GLY A 55 -0.28 -10.05 -8.68
C GLY A 55 0.49 -9.76 -7.39
N ALA A 56 0.70 -8.48 -7.03
CA ALA A 56 1.25 -8.07 -5.73
C ALA A 56 0.48 -8.76 -4.60
N ALA A 57 1.17 -9.53 -3.76
CA ALA A 57 0.56 -10.35 -2.73
C ALA A 57 1.08 -10.01 -1.33
N ARG A 58 2.31 -9.48 -1.23
CA ARG A 58 2.95 -9.19 0.06
C ARG A 58 3.75 -7.90 0.03
N LEU A 59 3.80 -7.24 1.17
CA LEU A 59 4.70 -6.14 1.48
C LEU A 59 5.78 -6.62 2.44
N VAL A 60 7.03 -6.23 2.18
CA VAL A 60 8.16 -6.56 3.04
C VAL A 60 8.98 -5.29 3.27
N ALA A 61 9.16 -4.92 4.54
CA ALA A 61 10.14 -3.91 4.91
C ALA A 61 11.54 -4.51 4.80
N ALA A 62 12.35 -3.97 3.90
CA ALA A 62 13.74 -4.35 3.72
C ALA A 62 14.68 -3.41 4.49
N PRO A 63 15.93 -3.83 4.74
CA PRO A 63 16.96 -3.00 5.35
C PRO A 63 17.12 -1.65 4.62
N ALA A 64 17.65 -0.66 5.35
CA ALA A 64 17.81 0.73 4.87
C ALA A 64 16.48 1.45 4.54
N GLY A 65 15.33 0.93 5.00
CA GLY A 65 14.06 1.61 4.86
C GLY A 65 13.47 1.52 3.46
N THR A 66 13.73 0.41 2.77
CA THR A 66 13.14 0.12 1.46
C THR A 66 11.88 -0.70 1.65
N LEU A 67 10.80 -0.38 0.94
CA LEU A 67 9.63 -1.26 0.87
C LEU A 67 9.74 -2.14 -0.38
N LEU A 68 9.54 -3.43 -0.21
CA LEU A 68 9.47 -4.39 -1.29
C LEU A 68 8.03 -4.87 -1.46
N VAL A 69 7.55 -4.91 -2.70
CA VAL A 69 6.29 -5.54 -3.06
C VAL A 69 6.62 -6.85 -3.74
N VAL A 70 6.15 -7.95 -3.15
CA VAL A 70 6.36 -9.30 -3.66
C VAL A 70 5.12 -9.73 -4.41
N ASP A 71 5.29 -10.11 -5.68
CA ASP A 71 4.24 -10.76 -6.45
C ASP A 71 4.22 -12.28 -6.18
N GLY A 72 3.06 -12.91 -6.41
CA GLY A 72 2.91 -14.37 -6.25
C GLY A 72 3.75 -15.24 -7.19
N ARG A 73 4.56 -14.63 -8.07
CA ARG A 73 5.45 -15.27 -9.05
C ARG A 73 6.94 -15.10 -8.71
N LEU A 74 7.27 -14.65 -7.50
CA LEU A 74 8.63 -14.39 -6.99
C LEU A 74 9.31 -13.12 -7.55
N GLY A 75 8.56 -12.22 -8.18
CA GLY A 75 9.02 -10.88 -8.52
C GLY A 75 9.11 -9.98 -7.29
N VAL A 76 10.23 -9.29 -7.12
CA VAL A 76 10.45 -8.30 -6.06
C VAL A 76 10.54 -6.91 -6.68
N HIS A 77 9.58 -6.05 -6.36
CA HIS A 77 9.55 -4.66 -6.82
C HIS A 77 9.99 -3.75 -5.68
N ARG A 78 11.02 -2.93 -5.94
CA ARG A 78 11.45 -1.88 -5.01
C ARG A 78 10.50 -0.69 -5.12
N MET A 79 9.94 -0.29 -4.00
CA MET A 79 9.26 0.99 -3.86
C MET A 79 10.17 1.95 -3.11
N GLU A 80 10.50 3.06 -3.76
CA GLU A 80 11.06 4.22 -3.09
C GLU A 80 9.89 5.07 -2.57
N ALA A 81 9.96 5.46 -1.30
CA ALA A 81 9.00 6.41 -0.76
C ALA A 81 9.06 7.69 -1.61
N ALA A 82 7.91 8.30 -1.88
CA ALA A 82 7.89 9.60 -2.54
C ALA A 82 8.71 10.57 -1.68
N GLU A 83 9.79 11.13 -2.23
CA GLU A 83 10.52 12.18 -1.54
C GLU A 83 9.56 13.36 -1.36
N GLU A 84 9.25 13.70 -0.11
CA GLU A 84 8.58 14.94 0.24
C GLU A 84 9.46 16.09 -0.28
N SER A 85 9.09 16.65 -1.43
CA SER A 85 9.64 17.93 -1.87
C SER A 85 9.27 18.97 -0.81
N ARG A 86 10.27 19.43 -0.08
CA ARG A 86 10.16 20.52 0.91
C ARG A 86 9.84 21.85 0.25
#